data_AF-A0AAN7HEH9-F1
#
_entry.id   AF-A0AAN7HEH9-F1
#
_cell.length_a   1.000
_cell.length_b   1.000
_cell.length_c   1.000
_cell.angle_alpha   90.00
_cell.angle_beta   90.00
_cell.angle_gamma   90.00
#
_symmetry.space_group_name_H-M   'P 1'
#
loop_
_entity.id
_entity.type
_entity.pdbx_description
1 polymer ?
#
loop_
_entity_poly.entity_id
_entity_poly.type
_entity_poly.pdbx_seq_one_letter_code
_entity_poly.pdbx_strand_id
1 'polypeptide(L)'
;MGKKKTRSIVQEFNDYFGTGTLDDWQRLCRDVGLEGDLSSITKCRKALRTVHVNIHDLVDAVKQGQRPRRFRNAQELAEYTLRTRKIYPKRFVKEMGPVKALLRNIL
;
A
#
# COMPACT_ATOMS: atom_id res chain seq x y z
N MET A 1 11.01 -25.96 -19.05
CA MET A 1 9.92 -25.17 -18.42
C MET A 1 10.54 -24.03 -17.63
N GLY A 2 10.59 -22.81 -18.16
CA GLY A 2 11.19 -21.67 -17.46
C GLY A 2 10.38 -21.32 -16.21
N LYS A 3 11.00 -21.34 -15.02
CA LYS A 3 10.36 -20.84 -13.80
C LYS A 3 10.00 -19.37 -14.03
N LYS A 4 8.71 -19.03 -14.10
CA LYS A 4 8.27 -17.62 -14.05
C LYS A 4 8.90 -17.02 -12.79
N LYS A 5 9.79 -16.04 -12.98
CA LYS A 5 10.37 -15.28 -11.87
C LYS A 5 9.22 -14.49 -11.26
N THR A 6 8.61 -15.00 -10.19
CA THR A 6 7.61 -14.26 -9.43
C THR A 6 8.30 -12.98 -8.96
N ARG A 7 7.80 -11.81 -9.40
CA ARG A 7 8.31 -10.54 -8.87
C ARG A 7 8.02 -10.54 -7.37
N SER A 8 8.92 -9.93 -6.59
CA SER A 8 8.65 -9.76 -5.17
C SER A 8 7.60 -8.68 -4.98
N ILE A 9 6.77 -8.77 -3.93
CA ILE A 9 5.81 -7.71 -3.58
C ILE A 9 6.48 -6.32 -3.48
N VAL A 10 7.75 -6.28 -3.09
CA VAL A 10 8.56 -5.05 -3.05
C VAL A 10 8.72 -4.45 -4.44
N GLN A 11 9.09 -5.27 -5.43
CA GLN A 11 9.21 -4.83 -6.82
C GLN A 11 7.86 -4.43 -7.39
N GLU A 12 6.83 -5.24 -7.17
CA GLU A 12 5.50 -4.94 -7.71
C GLU A 12 4.92 -3.65 -7.14
N PHE A 13 5.10 -3.40 -5.84
CA PHE A 13 4.70 -2.14 -5.24
C PHE A 13 5.54 -0.97 -5.76
N ASN A 14 6.85 -1.13 -5.94
CA ASN A 14 7.70 -0.07 -6.50
C ASN A 14 7.33 0.25 -7.95
N ASP A 15 7.05 -0.76 -8.77
CA ASP A 15 6.60 -0.61 -10.15
C ASP A 15 5.26 0.13 -10.20
N TYR A 16 4.33 -0.22 -9.31
CA TYR A 16 3.05 0.47 -9.15
C TYR A 16 3.22 1.92 -8.68
N PHE A 17 4.07 2.15 -7.67
CA PHE A 17 4.19 3.45 -7.02
C PHE A 17 4.99 4.45 -7.86
N GLY A 18 5.98 4.01 -8.62
CA GLY A 18 6.82 4.91 -9.42
C GLY A 18 7.90 5.61 -8.60
N THR A 19 8.26 6.83 -9.01
CA THR A 19 9.41 7.57 -8.45
C THR A 19 9.07 8.40 -7.21
N GLY A 20 7.77 8.55 -6.89
CA GLY A 20 7.30 9.26 -5.70
C GLY A 20 7.01 10.74 -5.94
N THR A 21 6.64 11.08 -7.18
CA THR A 21 6.09 12.40 -7.54
C THR A 21 4.77 12.67 -6.82
N LEU A 22 4.31 13.93 -6.81
CA LEU A 22 3.00 14.24 -6.22
C LEU A 22 1.87 13.42 -6.87
N ASP A 23 1.90 13.20 -8.19
CA ASP A 23 0.88 12.40 -8.87
C ASP A 23 0.90 10.94 -8.39
N ASP A 24 2.08 10.36 -8.14
CA ASP A 24 2.19 9.01 -7.56
C ASP A 24 1.51 8.90 -6.19
N TRP A 25 1.72 9.91 -5.34
CA TRP A 25 1.08 9.97 -4.02
C TRP A 25 -0.43 10.18 -4.12
N GLN A 26 -0.88 11.03 -5.04
CA GLN A 26 -2.31 11.28 -5.26
C GLN A 26 -3.00 10.06 -5.86
N ARG A 27 -2.37 9.38 -6.82
CA ARG A 27 -2.83 8.09 -7.38
C ARG A 27 -3.00 7.07 -6.27
N LEU A 28 -1.99 6.89 -5.42
CA LEU A 28 -2.09 5.98 -4.28
C LEU A 28 -3.27 6.33 -3.37
N CYS A 29 -3.49 7.62 -3.07
CA CYS A 29 -4.64 8.04 -2.27
C CYS A 29 -5.97 7.66 -2.95
N ARG A 30 -6.13 7.95 -4.25
CA ARG A 30 -7.34 7.62 -5.02
C ARG A 30 -7.60 6.11 -5.09
N ASP A 31 -6.56 5.33 -5.34
CA ASP A 31 -6.66 3.87 -5.49
C ASP A 31 -7.08 3.20 -4.19
N VAL A 32 -6.60 3.71 -3.05
CA VAL A 32 -7.12 3.22 -1.78
C VAL A 32 -8.51 3.75 -1.48
N GLY A 33 -9.02 4.79 -2.16
CA GLY A 33 -10.36 5.38 -1.98
C GLY A 33 -10.39 6.59 -1.05
N LEU A 34 -9.31 7.37 -0.99
CA LEU A 34 -9.27 8.67 -0.31
C LEU A 34 -9.67 9.78 -1.29
N GLU A 35 -10.42 10.74 -0.77
CA GLU A 35 -10.89 11.92 -1.48
C GLU A 35 -10.58 13.17 -0.65
N GLY A 36 -10.65 14.35 -1.27
CA GLY A 36 -10.40 15.64 -0.61
C GLY A 36 -9.10 16.31 -1.02
N ASP A 37 -8.61 17.22 -0.17
CA ASP A 37 -7.44 18.05 -0.46
C ASP A 37 -6.13 17.25 -0.36
N LEU A 38 -5.68 16.77 -1.51
CA LEU A 38 -4.44 16.01 -1.71
C LEU A 38 -3.39 16.82 -2.49
N SER A 39 -3.39 18.15 -2.32
CA SER A 39 -2.52 19.09 -3.06
C SER A 39 -1.03 19.02 -2.70
N SER A 40 -0.62 18.18 -1.76
CA SER A 40 0.79 17.97 -1.44
C SER A 40 1.09 16.55 -0.95
N ILE A 41 2.36 16.13 -1.08
CA ILE A 41 2.85 14.84 -0.59
C ILE A 41 2.60 14.69 0.91
N THR A 42 2.80 15.77 1.68
CA THR A 42 2.55 15.78 3.12
C THR A 42 1.08 15.54 3.44
N LYS A 43 0.15 16.15 2.70
CA LYS A 43 -1.30 15.90 2.86
C LYS A 43 -1.65 14.46 2.49
N CYS A 44 -1.13 13.95 1.38
CA CYS A 44 -1.30 12.55 0.98
C CYS A 44 -0.83 11.58 2.06
N ARG A 45 0.39 11.76 2.59
CA ARG A 45 0.94 10.94 3.69
C ARG A 45 0.06 10.96 4.93
N LYS A 46 -0.47 12.13 5.31
CA LYS A 46 -1.38 12.26 6.46
C LYS A 46 -2.69 11.50 6.21
N ALA A 47 -3.30 11.68 5.05
CA ALA A 47 -4.53 10.99 4.68
C ALA A 47 -4.32 9.47 4.63
N LEU A 48 -3.22 9.00 4.03
CA LEU A 48 -2.89 7.58 3.95
C LEU A 48 -2.72 6.90 5.32
N ARG A 49 -2.41 7.64 6.39
CA ARG A 49 -2.32 7.10 7.76
C ARG A 49 -3.67 6.69 8.36
N THR A 50 -4.79 7.11 7.78
CA THR A 50 -6.13 6.73 8.27
C THR A 50 -6.64 5.44 7.62
N VAL A 51 -5.97 4.95 6.58
CA VAL A 51 -6.43 3.83 5.75
C VAL A 51 -5.80 2.51 6.18
N HIS A 52 -6.58 1.46 6.42
CA HIS A 52 -6.04 0.14 6.74
C HIS A 52 -6.19 -0.76 5.52
N VAL A 53 -5.10 -1.03 4.79
CA VAL A 53 -5.08 -1.90 3.60
C VAL A 53 -3.86 -2.81 3.64
N ASN A 54 -3.99 -4.02 3.07
CA ASN A 54 -2.84 -4.89 2.86
C ASN A 54 -2.15 -4.51 1.52
N ILE A 55 -0.83 -4.46 1.49
CA ILE A 55 -0.06 -4.01 0.32
C ILE A 55 -0.18 -4.99 -0.85
N HIS A 56 -0.27 -6.30 -0.58
CA HIS A 56 -0.51 -7.29 -1.63
C HIS A 56 -1.88 -7.06 -2.25
N ASP A 57 -2.92 -6.87 -1.43
CA ASP A 57 -4.28 -6.64 -1.91
C ASP A 57 -4.39 -5.32 -2.69
N LEU A 58 -3.65 -4.28 -2.31
CA LEU A 58 -3.55 -3.03 -3.07
C LEU A 58 -3.01 -3.27 -4.47
N VAL A 59 -1.85 -3.92 -4.57
CA VAL A 59 -1.22 -4.21 -5.87
C VAL A 59 -2.12 -5.10 -6.73
N ASP A 60 -2.73 -6.13 -6.14
CA ASP A 60 -3.63 -7.05 -6.85
C ASP A 60 -4.89 -6.35 -7.35
N ALA A 61 -5.51 -5.50 -6.52
CA ALA A 61 -6.71 -4.77 -6.88
C ALA A 61 -6.44 -3.77 -8.02
N VAL A 62 -5.35 -3.00 -7.94
CA VAL A 62 -4.98 -2.04 -8.99
C VAL A 62 -4.76 -2.73 -10.33
N LYS A 63 -4.08 -3.88 -10.36
CA LYS A 63 -3.90 -4.66 -11.60
C LYS A 63 -5.22 -5.13 -12.22
N GLN A 64 -6.25 -5.30 -11.40
CA GLN A 64 -7.59 -5.71 -11.82
C GLN A 64 -8.51 -4.51 -12.10
N GLY A 65 -8.01 -3.27 -11.99
CA GLY A 65 -8.84 -2.07 -12.11
C GLY A 65 -9.85 -1.90 -10.96
N GLN A 66 -9.58 -2.50 -9.80
CA GLN A 66 -10.45 -2.50 -8.63
C GLN A 66 -9.82 -1.72 -7.47
N ARG A 67 -10.64 -1.41 -6.46
CA ARG A 67 -10.18 -0.87 -5.19
C ARG A 67 -9.85 -2.00 -4.22
N PRO A 68 -8.79 -1.88 -3.40
CA PRO A 68 -8.46 -2.91 -2.43
C PRO A 68 -9.44 -2.92 -1.26
N ARG A 69 -9.51 -4.08 -0.58
CA ARG A 69 -10.21 -4.21 0.69
C ARG A 69 -9.61 -3.24 1.71
N ARG A 70 -10.48 -2.41 2.29
CA ARG A 70 -10.18 -1.64 3.50
C ARG A 70 -10.62 -2.40 4.74
N PHE A 71 -9.76 -2.39 5.73
CA PHE A 71 -10.05 -2.89 7.07
C PHE A 71 -10.52 -1.74 7.95
N ARG A 72 -11.31 -2.06 8.97
CA ARG A 72 -11.88 -1.05 9.87
C ARG A 72 -10.79 -0.44 10.76
N ASN A 73 -9.83 -1.26 11.18
CA ASN A 73 -8.77 -0.85 12.08
C ASN A 73 -7.48 -1.66 11.84
N ALA A 74 -6.42 -1.32 12.57
CA ALA A 74 -5.11 -1.96 12.46
C ALA A 74 -5.13 -3.43 12.91
N GLN A 75 -5.97 -3.78 13.89
CA GLN A 75 -6.09 -5.15 14.39
C GLN A 75 -6.68 -6.09 13.33
N GLU A 76 -7.78 -5.70 12.68
CA GLU A 76 -8.40 -6.50 11.61
C GLU A 76 -7.43 -6.70 10.44
N LEU A 77 -6.68 -5.65 10.08
CA LEU A 77 -5.61 -5.74 9.08
C LEU A 77 -4.51 -6.71 9.52
N ALA A 78 -4.09 -6.68 10.78
CA ALA A 78 -3.06 -7.56 11.34
C ALA A 78 -3.49 -9.02 11.28
N GLU A 79 -4.66 -9.34 11.81
CA GLU A 79 -5.24 -10.68 11.84
C GLU A 79 -5.37 -11.24 10.42
N TYR A 80 -5.90 -10.44 9.49
CA TYR A 80 -5.98 -10.82 8.07
C TYR A 80 -4.59 -11.10 7.48
N THR A 81 -3.63 -10.21 7.72
CA THR A 81 -2.27 -10.31 7.16
C THR A 81 -1.55 -11.55 7.67
N LEU A 82 -1.68 -11.88 8.96
CA LEU A 82 -1.10 -13.08 9.56
C LEU A 82 -1.77 -14.34 9.05
N ARG A 83 -3.11 -14.36 9.02
CA ARG A 83 -3.89 -15.51 8.54
C ARG A 83 -3.62 -15.85 7.07
N THR A 84 -3.45 -14.83 6.23
CA THR A 84 -3.20 -15.01 4.78
C THR A 84 -1.73 -15.06 4.39
N ARG A 85 -0.82 -14.80 5.35
CA ARG A 85 0.64 -14.67 5.13
C ARG A 85 1.02 -13.60 4.09
N LYS A 86 0.13 -12.64 3.78
CA LYS A 86 0.39 -11.52 2.85
C LYS A 86 1.25 -10.43 3.49
N ILE A 87 2.47 -10.79 3.89
CA ILE A 87 3.36 -9.95 4.68
C ILE A 87 4.25 -9.10 3.75
N TYR A 88 4.33 -7.79 4.00
CA TYR A 88 5.35 -6.95 3.38
C TYR A 88 6.64 -6.98 4.21
N PRO A 89 7.82 -7.25 3.63
CA PRO A 89 9.05 -7.38 4.42
C PRO A 89 9.51 -6.02 4.98
N LYS A 90 9.54 -5.90 6.32
CA LYS A 90 9.89 -4.65 7.04
C LYS A 90 11.23 -4.04 6.65
N ARG A 91 12.23 -4.85 6.30
CA ARG A 91 13.58 -4.39 5.89
C ARG A 91 13.60 -3.49 4.64
N PHE A 92 12.55 -3.52 3.82
CA PHE A 92 12.45 -2.69 2.61
C PHE A 92 11.58 -1.44 2.80
N VAL A 93 11.17 -1.16 4.04
CA VAL A 93 10.35 0.00 4.37
C VAL A 93 11.25 1.20 4.60
N LYS A 94 11.14 2.20 3.73
CA LYS A 94 11.86 3.49 3.88
C LYS A 94 11.10 4.42 4.82
N GLU A 95 11.82 5.18 5.65
CA GLU A 95 11.25 6.03 6.72
C GLU A 95 10.24 7.08 6.24
N MET A 96 10.44 7.63 5.05
CA MET A 96 9.50 8.55 4.41
C MET A 96 8.78 7.96 3.19
N GLY A 97 8.90 6.65 2.99
CA GLY A 97 8.34 5.96 1.84
C GLY A 97 6.82 5.78 1.91
N PRO A 98 6.17 5.53 0.76
CA PRO A 98 4.72 5.27 0.67
C PRO A 98 4.27 4.06 1.47
N VAL A 99 5.09 2.99 1.50
CA VAL A 99 4.82 1.80 2.30
C VAL A 99 4.73 2.16 3.78
N LYS A 100 5.60 3.06 4.29
CA LYS A 100 5.55 3.51 5.68
C LYS A 100 4.28 4.30 5.99
N ALA A 101 3.71 5.00 5.02
CA ALA A 101 2.43 5.71 5.19
C ALA A 101 1.25 4.74 5.32
N LEU A 102 1.32 3.56 4.68
CA LEU A 102 0.30 2.51 4.76
C LEU A 102 0.51 1.55 5.95
N LEU A 103 1.74 1.37 6.41
CA LEU A 103 2.04 0.49 7.53
C LEU A 103 1.42 0.99 8.83
N ARG A 104 0.96 0.03 9.62
CA ARG A 104 0.42 0.26 10.96
C ARG A 104 1.32 -0.44 11.95
N ASN A 105 1.68 0.28 12.99
CA ASN A 105 2.27 -0.35 14.16
C ASN A 105 1.14 -1.14 14.82
N ILE A 106 1.22 -2.46 14.69
CA ILE A 106 0.41 -3.39 15.46
C ILE A 106 1.14 -3.44 16.80
N LEU A 107 0.64 -2.69 17.78
CA LEU A 107 1.08 -2.82 19.17
C LEU A 107 0.60 -4.16 19.71
#